data_AF-A0M0W6-F1
#
_entry.id   AF-A0M0W6-F1
#
_cell.length_a   1.000
_cell.length_b   1.000
_cell.length_c   1.000
_cell.angle_alpha   90.00
_cell.angle_beta   90.00
_cell.angle_gamma   90.00
#
_symmetry.space_group_name_H-M   'P 1'
#
loop_
_entity.id
_entity.type
_entity.pdbx_description
1 polymer ?
#
loop_
_entity_poly.entity_id
_entity_poly.type
_entity_poly.pdbx_seq_one_letter_code
_entity_poly.pdbx_strand_id
1 'polypeptide(L)'
;MYSVDILRDHGSTSQTILSIGHQWKLSVLDTEANKYAVPDYTQINLDLFFLVKQLKNLKPELLFVTKFANGDFPNNPNFYLNKTDLFHVDFILNYNF
;
A
#
# COMPACT_ATOMS: atom_id res chain seq x y z
N MET A 1 13.01 -2.90 0.82
CA MET A 1 12.41 -1.59 1.11
C MET A 1 13.42 -0.53 0.74
N TYR A 2 13.11 0.35 -0.21
CA TYR A 2 14.00 1.44 -0.62
C TYR A 2 13.37 2.76 -0.15
N SER A 3 14.14 3.59 0.57
CA SER A 3 13.71 4.91 1.05
C SER A 3 14.49 5.98 0.30
N VAL A 4 13.80 7.01 -0.17
CA VAL A 4 14.39 8.13 -0.91
C VAL A 4 13.86 9.44 -0.32
N ASP A 5 14.76 10.31 0.14
CA ASP A 5 14.39 11.65 0.58
C ASP A 5 14.40 12.58 -0.64
N ILE A 6 13.23 13.06 -1.05
CA ILE A 6 13.08 13.67 -2.38
C ILE A 6 13.42 15.17 -2.38
N LEU A 7 13.13 15.95 -1.32
CA LEU A 7 13.41 17.40 -1.31
C LEU A 7 13.55 17.98 0.11
N ARG A 8 14.49 18.92 0.26
CA ARG A 8 14.68 19.75 1.45
C ARG A 8 14.70 21.22 1.04
N ASP A 9 13.58 21.90 1.23
CA ASP A 9 13.44 23.34 0.98
C ASP A 9 13.44 24.10 2.33
N HIS A 10 13.70 25.41 2.30
CA HIS A 10 13.90 26.33 3.44
C HIS A 10 12.70 26.39 4.42
N GLY A 11 12.43 25.30 5.13
CA GLY A 11 11.39 25.17 6.13
C GLY A 11 10.48 23.94 6.01
N SER A 12 10.62 23.09 5.00
CA SER A 12 9.83 21.85 4.87
C SER A 12 10.65 20.71 4.29
N THR A 13 10.43 19.49 4.80
CA THR A 13 11.08 18.28 4.33
C THR A 13 10.03 17.28 3.90
N SER A 14 10.26 16.62 2.76
CA SER A 14 9.44 15.50 2.30
C SER A 14 10.26 14.22 2.26
N GLN A 15 9.70 13.14 2.78
CA GLN A 15 10.28 11.79 2.68
C GLN A 15 9.37 10.91 1.84
N THR A 16 9.97 10.05 1.02
CA THR A 16 9.25 9.10 0.19
C THR A 16 9.77 7.68 0.40
N ILE A 17 8.85 6.75 0.56
CA ILE A 17 9.17 5.33 0.71
C ILE A 17 8.47 4.55 -0.39
N LEU A 18 9.25 3.77 -1.14
CA LEU A 18 8.72 2.81 -2.11
C LEU A 18 8.96 1.40 -1.61
N SER A 19 7.87 0.66 -1.45
CA SER A 19 7.90 -0.74 -1.02
C SER A 19 7.20 -1.62 -2.04
N ILE A 20 7.83 -2.74 -2.38
CA ILE A 20 7.25 -3.80 -3.19
C ILE A 20 7.37 -5.10 -2.42
N GLY A 21 6.31 -5.90 -2.42
CA GLY A 21 6.26 -7.19 -1.76
C GLY A 21 5.35 -8.16 -2.50
N HIS A 22 5.68 -9.44 -2.43
CA HIS A 22 4.88 -10.51 -3.01
C HIS A 22 4.35 -11.42 -1.90
N GLN A 23 3.10 -11.84 -2.01
CA GLN A 23 2.35 -12.56 -0.99
C GLN A 23 1.90 -13.90 -1.53
N TRP A 24 2.70 -14.93 -1.26
CA TRP A 24 2.41 -16.31 -1.66
C TRP A 24 1.12 -16.84 -1.06
N LYS A 25 0.15 -17.17 -1.92
CA LYS A 25 -1.09 -17.84 -1.53
C LYS A 25 -1.26 -19.17 -2.26
N LEU A 26 -1.88 -20.12 -1.56
CA LEU A 26 -2.35 -21.36 -2.16
C LEU A 26 -3.58 -21.08 -3.02
N SER A 27 -3.92 -22.02 -3.89
CA SER A 27 -5.01 -21.90 -4.86
C SER A 27 -6.30 -21.36 -4.23
N VAL A 28 -6.98 -20.45 -4.94
CA VAL A 28 -8.29 -19.93 -4.51
C VAL A 28 -9.39 -21.00 -4.51
N LEU A 29 -9.13 -22.15 -5.14
CA LEU A 29 -10.02 -23.30 -5.17
C LEU A 29 -9.83 -24.24 -3.97
N ASP A 30 -8.73 -24.09 -3.24
CA ASP A 30 -8.48 -24.84 -2.02
C ASP A 30 -9.13 -24.13 -0.84
N THR A 31 -10.38 -24.50 -0.53
CA THR A 31 -11.16 -23.88 0.54
C THR A 31 -10.63 -24.21 1.94
N GLU A 32 -9.84 -25.27 2.09
CA GLU A 32 -9.26 -25.65 3.38
C GLU A 32 -8.04 -24.79 3.69
N ALA A 33 -7.13 -24.65 2.72
CA ALA A 33 -5.90 -23.89 2.89
C ALA A 33 -6.03 -22.38 2.59
N ASN A 34 -7.01 -22.00 1.77
CA ASN A 34 -7.31 -20.61 1.41
C ASN A 34 -8.79 -20.29 1.66
N LYS A 35 -9.18 -20.28 2.94
CA LYS A 35 -10.55 -20.00 3.40
C LYS A 35 -11.20 -18.75 2.78
N TYR A 36 -10.40 -17.73 2.44
CA TYR A 36 -10.91 -16.47 1.88
C TYR A 36 -10.79 -16.38 0.36
N ALA A 37 -10.30 -17.44 -0.29
CA ALA A 37 -10.09 -17.51 -1.73
C ALA A 37 -9.41 -16.25 -2.26
N VAL A 38 -8.34 -15.81 -1.57
CA VAL A 38 -7.55 -14.63 -1.94
C VAL A 38 -6.46 -15.10 -2.89
N PRO A 39 -6.38 -14.57 -4.12
CA PRO A 39 -5.31 -14.90 -5.04
C PRO A 39 -3.94 -14.61 -4.46
N ASP A 40 -2.94 -15.26 -5.02
CA ASP A 40 -1.56 -14.80 -4.91
C ASP A 40 -1.47 -13.35 -5.44
N TYR A 41 -0.64 -12.49 -4.83
CA TYR A 41 -0.57 -11.10 -5.29
C TYR A 41 0.75 -10.40 -4.99
N THR A 42 1.04 -9.40 -5.82
CA THR A 42 2.12 -8.44 -5.64
C THR A 42 1.52 -7.12 -5.18
N GLN A 43 2.05 -6.56 -4.10
CA GLN A 43 1.66 -5.28 -3.55
C GLN A 43 2.78 -4.26 -3.72
N ILE A 44 2.42 -3.05 -4.14
CA ILE A 44 3.31 -1.90 -4.21
C ILE A 44 2.70 -0.78 -3.36
N ASN A 45 3.51 -0.20 -2.47
CA ASN A 45 3.16 0.95 -1.65
C ASN A 45 4.09 2.11 -1.97
N LEU A 46 3.53 3.30 -2.12
CA LEU A 46 4.24 4.56 -2.21
C LEU A 46 3.75 5.48 -1.09
N ASP A 47 4.64 5.79 -0.16
CA ASP A 47 4.32 6.59 1.03
C ASP A 47 5.01 7.94 0.90
N LEU A 48 4.27 9.02 1.10
CA LEU A 48 4.75 10.40 1.06
C LEU A 48 4.50 11.06 2.42
N PHE A 49 5.58 11.42 3.10
CA PHE A 49 5.53 12.10 4.40
C PHE A 49 5.87 13.57 4.23
N PHE A 50 5.04 14.45 4.80
CA PHE A 50 5.24 15.89 4.76
C PHE A 50 5.57 16.42 6.15
N LEU A 51 6.77 16.99 6.30
CA LEU A 51 7.18 17.70 7.51
C LEU A 51 7.18 19.19 7.25
N VAL A 52 6.11 19.86 7.67
CA VAL A 52 5.94 21.32 7.54
C VAL A 52 6.35 21.97 8.87
N LYS A 53 7.36 22.85 8.86
CA LYS A 53 7.91 23.44 10.09
C LYS A 53 6.91 24.27 10.90
N GLN A 54 5.91 24.85 10.25
CA GLN A 54 4.82 25.60 10.91
C GLN A 54 3.84 24.67 11.63
N LEU A 55 3.76 23.40 11.21
CA LEU A 55 2.82 22.40 11.72
C LEU A 55 3.58 21.29 12.45
N LYS A 56 4.45 21.64 13.41
CA LYS A 56 5.35 20.67 14.07
C LYS A 56 4.66 19.47 14.73
N ASN A 57 3.39 19.66 15.11
CA ASN A 57 2.58 18.65 15.76
C ASN A 57 1.71 17.85 14.79
N LEU A 58 1.57 18.28 13.54
CA LEU A 58 0.79 17.60 12.51
C LEU A 58 1.75 17.01 11.47
N LYS A 59 1.61 15.72 11.21
CA LYS A 59 2.39 15.00 10.21
C LYS A 59 1.43 14.42 9.17
N PRO A 60 1.15 15.18 8.09
CA PRO A 60 0.40 14.67 6.97
C PRO A 60 1.18 13.59 6.23
N GLU A 61 0.46 12.56 5.81
CA GLU A 61 0.97 11.45 5.03
C GLU A 61 -0.02 11.10 3.91
N LEU A 62 0.50 10.81 2.73
CA LEU A 62 -0.26 10.23 1.62
C LEU A 62 0.32 8.85 1.32
N LEU A 63 -0.53 7.85 1.38
CA LEU A 63 -0.20 6.46 1.11
C LEU A 63 -0.96 6.01 -0.14
N PHE A 64 -0.23 5.56 -1.15
CA PHE A 64 -0.78 4.94 -2.36
C PHE A 64 -0.47 3.44 -2.33
N VAL A 65 -1.50 2.60 -2.40
CA VAL A 65 -1.33 1.15 -2.38
C VAL A 65 -1.98 0.56 -3.61
N THR A 66 -1.26 -0.30 -4.33
CA THR A 66 -1.84 -1.14 -5.38
C THR A 66 -1.53 -2.60 -5.11
N LYS A 67 -2.47 -3.48 -5.45
CA LYS A 67 -2.30 -4.93 -5.43
C LYS A 67 -2.63 -5.49 -6.80
N PHE A 68 -1.75 -6.33 -7.33
CA PHE A 68 -1.93 -7.04 -8.59
C PHE A 68 -2.05 -8.53 -8.30
N ALA A 69 -3.16 -9.14 -8.68
CA ALA A 69 -3.32 -10.58 -8.58
C ALA A 69 -2.32 -11.30 -9.49
N ASN A 70 -1.87 -12.45 -9.04
CA ASN A 70 -0.88 -13.27 -9.72
C ASN A 70 -1.39 -14.72 -9.80
N GLY A 71 -0.89 -15.46 -10.80
CA GLY A 71 -1.27 -16.84 -11.05
C GLY A 71 -2.56 -17.02 -11.83
N ASP A 72 -2.89 -18.28 -12.10
CA ASP A 72 -4.06 -18.68 -12.89
C ASP A 72 -5.19 -19.13 -11.97
N PHE A 73 -6.36 -18.53 -12.14
CA PHE A 73 -7.58 -18.91 -11.43
C PHE A 73 -8.80 -18.46 -12.24
N PRO A 74 -9.99 -19.05 -11.98
CA PRO A 74 -11.17 -18.76 -12.80
C PRO A 74 -11.49 -17.27 -12.77
N ASN A 75 -11.89 -16.74 -13.93
CA ASN A 75 -12.35 -15.36 -14.05
C ASN A 75 -13.70 -15.17 -13.33
N ASN A 76 -13.62 -15.01 -12.02
CA ASN A 76 -14.76 -14.82 -11.13
C ASN A 76 -14.51 -13.58 -10.27
N PRO A 77 -15.35 -12.54 -10.34
CA PRO A 77 -15.22 -11.32 -9.56
C PRO A 77 -15.04 -11.54 -8.04
N ASN A 78 -15.57 -12.64 -7.48
CA ASN A 78 -15.46 -12.95 -6.04
C ASN A 78 -14.01 -13.17 -5.57
N PHE A 79 -13.07 -13.44 -6.48
CA PHE A 79 -11.66 -13.61 -6.15
C PHE A 79 -10.90 -12.28 -6.10
N TYR A 80 -11.37 -11.25 -6.80
CA TYR A 80 -10.67 -9.97 -6.93
C TYR A 80 -11.33 -8.85 -6.13
N LEU A 81 -12.67 -8.83 -6.06
CA LEU A 81 -13.43 -7.74 -5.44
C LEU A 81 -12.99 -7.51 -3.97
N ASN A 82 -12.52 -6.29 -3.69
CA ASN A 82 -12.00 -5.86 -2.38
C ASN A 82 -10.83 -6.72 -1.84
N LYS A 83 -10.11 -7.45 -2.70
CA LYS A 83 -9.00 -8.34 -2.31
C LYS A 83 -7.70 -8.01 -3.04
N THR A 84 -7.74 -8.04 -4.37
CA THR A 84 -6.62 -7.85 -5.29
C THR A 84 -7.10 -7.02 -6.49
N ASP A 85 -6.18 -6.67 -7.41
CA ASP A 85 -6.45 -5.77 -8.55
C ASP A 85 -7.14 -4.47 -8.12
N LEU A 86 -6.61 -3.90 -7.05
CA LEU A 86 -7.16 -2.72 -6.39
C LEU A 86 -6.12 -1.63 -6.21
N PHE A 87 -6.59 -0.40 -6.14
CA PHE A 87 -5.81 0.79 -5.85
C PHE A 87 -6.47 1.59 -4.73
N HIS A 88 -5.69 1.94 -3.71
CA HIS A 88 -6.13 2.74 -2.57
C HIS A 88 -5.26 3.98 -2.44
N VAL A 89 -5.89 5.07 -1.99
CA VAL A 89 -5.25 6.31 -1.60
C VAL A 89 -5.72 6.65 -0.20
N ASP A 90 -4.79 6.64 0.75
CA ASP A 90 -5.06 6.99 2.13
C ASP A 90 -4.42 8.35 2.44
N PHE A 91 -5.23 9.27 2.96
CA PHE A 91 -4.76 10.53 3.51
C PHE A 91 -4.80 10.45 5.03
N ILE A 92 -3.63 10.49 5.65
CA ILE A 92 -3.45 10.25 7.08
C ILE A 92 -2.97 11.54 7.74
N LEU A 93 -3.64 11.93 8.82
CA LEU A 93 -3.30 13.09 9.63
C LEU A 93 -2.91 12.65 11.03
N ASN A 94 -1.61 12.56 11.28
CA ASN A 94 -1.08 12.21 12.59
C ASN A 94 -0.84 13.49 13.40
N TYR A 95 -1.58 13.67 14.51
CA TYR A 95 -1.40 14.81 15.42
C TYR A 95 -0.82 14.37 16.76
N ASN A 96 0.23 15.06 17.23
CA ASN A 96 0.83 14.84 18.55
C ASN A 96 0.46 16.00 19.49
N PHE A 97 -0.11 15.67 20.65
CA PHE A 97 -0.60 16.64 21.65
C PHE A 97 0.50 17.13 22.57
#